data_AF-A0A0N4YXV6-F1
#
_entry.id   AF-A0A0N4YXV6-F1
#
_cell.length_a   1.000
_cell.length_b   1.000
_cell.length_c   1.000
_cell.angle_alpha   90.00
_cell.angle_beta   90.00
_cell.angle_gamma   90.00
#
_symmetry.space_group_name_H-M   'P 1'
#
loop_
_entity.id
_entity.type
_entity.pdbx_description
1 polymer ?
#
loop_
_entity_poly.entity_id
_entity_poly.type
_entity_poly.pdbx_seq_one_letter_code
_entity_poly.pdbx_strand_id
1 'polypeptide(L)'
;MGDANVPDVYWKNLLAITTKATAESNSHEVTPRVMSDENRKWLEQVMKDLAKESDPGRQMDAILTSLHSYAANPSQLNENDIGKIEELTDHLEDILGYAEITNTFVKKGGLLVIEAFLEFLFKLIGSISGSVRSHIESFEMFCANNGPEALSRIVRRAKGGKLAGKAARVLTSIAYTLEDSPSHVKLVTSSILENFLYVLQHFSSDCCAELEYIGEYVRDFVKAEDIPADNAKLIISCLESGKVRLSVGDDLLKKLKVIQRE
;
A
#
# COMPACT_ATOMS: atom_id res chain seq x y z
N MET A 1 -22.93 -29.03 9.16
CA MET A 1 -22.10 -28.55 10.28
C MET A 1 -21.85 -27.10 10.01
N GLY A 2 -22.25 -26.20 10.90
CA GLY A 2 -22.20 -24.77 10.63
C GLY A 2 -22.60 -24.05 11.91
N ASP A 3 -21.70 -24.05 12.88
CA ASP A 3 -21.76 -23.06 13.93
C ASP A 3 -21.39 -21.72 13.29
N ALA A 4 -22.20 -20.68 13.48
CA ALA A 4 -22.09 -19.38 12.80
C ALA A 4 -20.77 -18.63 13.10
N ASN A 5 -19.93 -19.18 13.98
CA ASN A 5 -18.66 -18.61 14.42
C ASN A 5 -17.43 -19.09 13.65
N VAL A 6 -17.54 -20.08 12.76
CA VAL A 6 -16.42 -20.53 11.90
C VAL A 6 -16.84 -20.36 10.44
N PRO A 7 -16.16 -19.51 9.66
CA PRO A 7 -16.48 -19.32 8.24
C PRO A 7 -16.50 -20.65 7.48
N ASP A 8 -17.51 -20.82 6.64
CA ASP A 8 -17.79 -22.07 5.90
C ASP A 8 -16.60 -22.51 5.02
N VAL A 9 -15.73 -21.57 4.63
CA VAL A 9 -14.50 -21.84 3.89
C VAL A 9 -13.55 -22.78 4.62
N TYR A 10 -13.44 -22.67 5.95
CA TYR A 10 -12.54 -23.53 6.73
C TYR A 10 -13.07 -24.97 6.80
N TRP A 11 -14.39 -25.13 6.93
CA TRP A 11 -15.04 -26.44 6.87
C TRP A 11 -14.89 -27.10 5.49
N LYS A 12 -15.02 -26.31 4.42
CA LYS A 12 -14.79 -26.78 3.04
C LYS A 12 -13.34 -27.20 2.79
N ASN A 13 -12.37 -26.45 3.32
CA ASN A 13 -10.95 -26.82 3.20
C ASN A 13 -10.62 -28.11 3.97
N LEU A 14 -11.13 -28.26 5.19
CA LEU A 14 -10.97 -29.50 5.96
C LEU A 14 -11.61 -30.69 5.23
N LEU A 15 -12.78 -30.50 4.63
CA LEU A 15 -13.44 -31.52 3.81
C LEU A 15 -12.60 -31.88 2.58
N ALA A 16 -12.01 -30.89 1.90
CA ALA A 16 -11.15 -31.13 0.73
C ALA A 16 -9.89 -31.92 1.10
N ILE A 17 -9.22 -31.57 2.21
CA ILE A 17 -8.04 -32.28 2.71
C ILE A 17 -8.37 -33.72 3.08
N THR A 18 -9.46 -33.93 3.83
CA THR A 18 -9.90 -35.28 4.23
C THR A 18 -10.33 -36.13 3.03
N THR A 19 -11.00 -35.52 2.03
CA THR A 19 -11.36 -36.20 0.77
C THR A 19 -10.12 -36.60 -0.01
N LYS A 20 -9.12 -35.71 -0.12
CA LYS A 20 -7.85 -35.98 -0.78
C LYS A 20 -7.06 -37.10 -0.08
N ALA A 21 -6.94 -37.03 1.25
CA ALA A 21 -6.26 -38.05 2.05
C ALA A 21 -6.95 -39.42 1.94
N THR A 22 -8.28 -39.44 1.86
CA THR A 22 -9.05 -40.69 1.65
C THR A 22 -8.78 -41.26 0.27
N ALA A 23 -8.80 -40.42 -0.78
CA ALA A 23 -8.51 -40.83 -2.16
C ALA A 23 -7.07 -41.36 -2.35
N GLU A 24 -6.09 -40.78 -1.66
CA GLU A 24 -4.68 -41.20 -1.71
C GLU A 24 -4.40 -42.49 -0.92
N SER A 25 -5.27 -42.86 0.03
CA SER A 25 -5.07 -44.04 0.89
C SER A 25 -5.36 -45.40 0.22
N ASN A 26 -5.90 -45.44 -1.01
CA ASN A 26 -6.36 -46.64 -1.72
C ASN A 26 -7.28 -47.57 -0.88
N SER A 27 -7.87 -47.08 0.20
CA SER A 27 -8.81 -47.83 1.02
C SER A 27 -10.23 -47.68 0.47
N HIS A 28 -10.70 -48.70 -0.26
CA HIS A 28 -12.00 -48.67 -0.94
C HIS A 28 -13.23 -48.82 -0.01
N GLU A 29 -13.03 -49.06 1.29
CA GLU A 29 -14.12 -49.16 2.27
C GLU A 29 -13.77 -48.43 3.57
N VAL A 30 -13.83 -47.11 3.54
CA VAL A 30 -13.96 -46.32 4.77
C VAL A 30 -15.45 -46.18 5.07
N THR A 31 -16.02 -47.10 5.85
CA THR A 31 -17.36 -46.86 6.43
C THR A 31 -17.31 -45.56 7.24
N PRO A 32 -18.14 -44.54 6.91
CA PRO A 32 -18.15 -43.28 7.65
C PRO A 32 -18.52 -43.56 9.10
N ARG A 33 -17.53 -43.48 10.01
CA ARG A 33 -17.82 -43.52 11.43
C ARG A 33 -18.36 -42.17 11.84
N VAL A 34 -19.53 -42.19 12.49
CA VAL A 34 -20.07 -40.99 13.12
C VAL A 34 -19.08 -40.54 14.18
N MET A 35 -18.58 -39.31 14.04
CA MET A 35 -17.67 -38.69 15.00
C MET A 35 -18.38 -38.61 16.36
N SER A 36 -17.69 -39.03 17.44
CA SER A 36 -18.25 -38.89 18.78
C SER A 36 -18.51 -37.42 19.11
N ASP A 37 -19.50 -37.15 19.96
CA ASP A 37 -19.86 -35.79 20.35
C ASP A 37 -18.69 -35.04 21.00
N GLU A 38 -17.82 -35.74 21.74
CA GLU A 38 -16.60 -35.18 22.32
C GLU A 38 -15.59 -34.76 21.25
N ASN A 39 -15.31 -35.63 20.27
CA ASN A 39 -14.38 -35.31 19.18
C ASN A 39 -14.93 -34.21 18.27
N ARG A 40 -16.25 -34.18 18.08
CA ARG A 40 -16.93 -33.11 17.34
C ARG A 40 -16.79 -31.77 18.06
N LYS A 41 -17.07 -31.72 19.36
CA LYS A 41 -16.90 -30.49 20.16
C LYS A 41 -15.45 -30.02 20.20
N TRP A 42 -14.51 -30.96 20.35
CA TRP A 42 -13.08 -30.65 20.29
C TRP A 42 -12.69 -30.07 18.93
N LEU A 43 -13.11 -30.69 17.83
CA LEU A 43 -12.82 -30.20 16.48
C LEU A 43 -13.46 -28.84 16.21
N GLU A 44 -14.72 -28.63 16.62
CA GLU A 44 -15.39 -27.33 16.53
C GLU A 44 -14.65 -26.25 17.34
N GLN A 45 -14.10 -26.58 18.52
CA GLN A 45 -13.30 -25.67 19.33
C GLN A 45 -11.94 -25.35 18.68
N VAL A 46 -11.22 -26.37 18.20
CA VAL A 46 -9.95 -26.18 17.49
C VAL A 46 -10.16 -25.35 16.22
N MET A 47 -11.20 -25.64 15.44
CA MET A 47 -11.52 -24.86 14.24
C MET A 47 -11.89 -23.41 14.57
N LYS A 48 -12.57 -23.15 15.70
CA LYS A 48 -12.82 -21.80 16.19
C LYS A 48 -11.54 -21.08 16.55
N ASP A 49 -10.64 -21.73 17.28
CA ASP A 49 -9.40 -21.09 17.72
C ASP A 49 -8.45 -20.87 16.55
N LEU A 50 -8.37 -21.82 15.62
CA LEU A 50 -7.62 -21.69 14.37
C LEU A 50 -8.19 -20.58 13.47
N ALA A 51 -9.51 -20.48 13.34
CA ALA A 51 -10.15 -19.41 12.59
C ALA A 51 -9.93 -18.03 13.23
N LYS A 52 -9.84 -17.95 14.56
CA LYS A 52 -9.51 -16.69 15.26
C LYS A 52 -8.04 -16.31 15.10
N GLU A 53 -7.13 -17.28 15.12
CA GLU A 53 -5.69 -17.06 14.96
C GLU A 53 -5.29 -16.78 13.51
N SER A 54 -6.04 -17.35 12.56
CA SER A 54 -5.84 -17.17 11.12
C SER A 54 -6.66 -16.01 10.53
N ASP A 55 -7.45 -15.30 11.35
CA ASP A 55 -8.23 -14.15 10.90
C ASP A 55 -7.30 -12.98 10.56
N PRO A 56 -7.16 -12.61 9.27
CA PRO A 56 -6.22 -11.58 8.87
C PRO A 56 -6.52 -10.21 9.49
N GLY A 57 -7.79 -9.92 9.80
CA GLY A 57 -8.19 -8.68 10.48
C GLY A 57 -7.65 -8.60 11.92
N ARG A 58 -7.73 -9.69 12.68
CA ARG A 58 -7.15 -9.78 14.04
C ARG A 58 -5.63 -9.77 14.03
N GLN A 59 -5.01 -10.46 13.07
CA GLN A 59 -3.57 -10.42 12.91
C GLN A 59 -3.09 -8.99 12.63
N MET A 60 -3.74 -8.29 11.70
CA MET A 60 -3.47 -6.88 11.44
C MET A 60 -3.67 -6.01 12.70
N ASP A 61 -4.73 -6.22 13.48
CA ASP A 61 -4.99 -5.46 14.71
C ASP A 61 -3.89 -5.67 15.76
N ALA A 62 -3.43 -6.90 15.94
CA ALA A 62 -2.32 -7.22 16.83
C ALA A 62 -1.01 -6.56 16.35
N ILE A 63 -0.71 -6.68 15.05
CA ILE A 63 0.48 -6.07 14.45
C ILE A 63 0.45 -4.55 14.59
N LEU A 64 -0.65 -3.90 14.24
CA LEU A 64 -0.82 -2.46 14.36
C LEU A 64 -0.65 -1.98 15.80
N THR A 65 -1.22 -2.70 16.77
CA THR A 65 -1.08 -2.36 18.20
C THR A 65 0.40 -2.39 18.61
N SER A 66 1.13 -3.44 18.22
CA SER A 66 2.56 -3.53 18.48
C SER A 66 3.34 -2.41 17.80
N LEU A 67 3.09 -2.17 16.51
CA LEU A 67 3.77 -1.11 15.76
C LEU A 67 3.47 0.30 16.31
N HIS A 68 2.23 0.57 16.75
CA HIS A 68 1.88 1.81 17.42
C HIS A 68 2.65 2.00 18.74
N SER A 69 2.86 0.93 19.50
CA SER A 69 3.65 0.99 20.74
C SER A 69 5.10 1.41 20.47
N TYR A 70 5.70 0.87 19.41
CA TYR A 70 7.04 1.26 18.97
C TYR A 70 7.06 2.69 18.41
N ALA A 71 6.01 3.10 17.70
CA ALA A 71 5.90 4.41 17.06
C ALA A 71 5.75 5.55 18.07
N ALA A 72 5.33 5.25 19.30
CA ALA A 72 5.23 6.23 20.37
C ALA A 72 6.61 6.79 20.79
N ASN A 73 7.68 6.00 20.69
CA ASN A 73 9.04 6.43 21.06
C ASN A 73 10.11 5.93 20.05
N PRO A 74 10.12 6.44 18.81
CA PRO A 74 11.02 5.95 17.76
C PRO A 74 12.50 6.20 18.05
N SER A 75 12.81 7.19 18.89
CA SER A 75 14.18 7.55 19.27
C SER A 75 14.84 6.60 20.28
N GLN A 76 14.09 5.63 20.84
CA GLN A 76 14.58 4.66 21.83
C GLN A 76 14.69 3.23 21.29
N LEU A 77 14.50 3.04 19.98
CA LEU A 77 14.54 1.72 19.35
C LEU A 77 15.97 1.17 19.34
N ASN A 78 16.14 -0.07 19.78
CA ASN A 78 17.39 -0.82 19.64
C ASN A 78 17.33 -1.78 18.42
N GLU A 79 18.44 -2.43 18.09
CA GLU A 79 18.52 -3.36 16.94
C GLU A 79 17.53 -4.53 17.01
N ASN A 80 17.16 -5.00 18.20
CA ASN A 80 16.18 -6.07 18.38
C ASN A 80 14.76 -5.58 18.11
N ASP A 81 14.44 -4.35 18.55
CA ASP A 81 13.15 -3.73 18.23
C ASP A 81 13.02 -3.47 16.73
N ILE A 82 14.11 -3.05 16.09
CA ILE A 82 14.18 -2.89 14.63
C ILE A 82 13.90 -4.23 13.92
N GLY A 83 14.57 -5.32 14.31
CA GLY A 83 14.32 -6.64 13.72
C GLY A 83 12.87 -7.11 13.88
N LYS A 84 12.25 -6.82 15.04
CA LYS A 84 10.82 -7.12 15.27
C LYS A 84 9.90 -6.26 14.42
N ILE A 85 10.21 -4.98 14.24
CA ILE A 85 9.45 -4.09 13.36
C ILE A 85 9.51 -4.62 11.92
N GLU A 86 10.68 -5.06 11.45
CA GLU A 86 10.83 -5.68 10.12
C GLU A 86 9.99 -6.96 9.98
N GLU A 87 10.03 -7.87 10.96
CA GLU A 87 9.21 -9.09 10.95
C GLU A 87 7.70 -8.79 10.94
N LEU A 88 7.26 -7.87 11.80
CA LEU A 88 5.87 -7.42 11.84
C LEU A 88 5.44 -6.77 10.53
N THR A 89 6.36 -6.10 9.86
CA THR A 89 6.14 -5.44 8.57
C THR A 89 5.99 -6.44 7.44
N ASP A 90 6.87 -7.45 7.38
CA ASP A 90 6.80 -8.50 6.37
C ASP A 90 5.48 -9.28 6.51
N HIS A 91 5.08 -9.59 7.74
CA HIS A 91 3.79 -10.23 7.99
C HIS A 91 2.60 -9.33 7.62
N LEU A 92 2.72 -8.01 7.85
CA LEU A 92 1.70 -7.06 7.45
C LEU A 92 1.62 -6.90 5.93
N GLU A 93 2.72 -6.97 5.19
CA GLU A 93 2.74 -6.97 3.72
C GLU A 93 1.94 -8.15 3.15
N ASP A 94 2.14 -9.35 3.70
CA ASP A 94 1.40 -10.55 3.32
C ASP A 94 -0.12 -10.39 3.56
N ILE A 95 -0.49 -9.76 4.67
CA ILE A 95 -1.89 -9.50 5.03
C ILE A 95 -2.50 -8.39 4.18
N LEU A 96 -1.75 -7.33 3.86
CA LEU A 96 -2.24 -6.22 3.04
C LEU A 96 -2.45 -6.59 1.57
N GLY A 97 -1.98 -7.76 1.12
CA GLY A 97 -2.31 -8.31 -0.19
C GLY A 97 -3.82 -8.51 -0.42
N TYR A 98 -4.65 -8.51 0.64
CA TYR A 98 -6.11 -8.54 0.53
C TYR A 98 -6.71 -7.13 0.58
N ALA A 99 -7.42 -6.73 -0.49
CA ALA A 99 -7.98 -5.38 -0.65
C ALA A 99 -8.90 -4.94 0.50
N GLU A 100 -9.75 -5.84 1.02
CA GLU A 100 -10.67 -5.57 2.13
C GLU A 100 -9.95 -5.18 3.43
N ILE A 101 -8.77 -5.76 3.65
CA ILE A 101 -7.98 -5.53 4.87
C ILE A 101 -7.25 -4.20 4.78
N THR A 102 -6.77 -3.83 3.60
CA THR A 102 -6.03 -2.58 3.41
C THR A 102 -6.88 -1.36 3.77
N ASN A 103 -8.17 -1.40 3.47
CA ASN A 103 -9.09 -0.34 3.87
C ASN A 103 -9.23 -0.23 5.40
N THR A 104 -9.22 -1.37 6.08
CA THR A 104 -9.27 -1.43 7.55
C THR A 104 -7.94 -0.95 8.16
N PHE A 105 -6.81 -1.32 7.56
CA PHE A 105 -5.48 -0.85 7.94
C PHE A 105 -5.37 0.68 7.89
N VAL A 106 -5.79 1.27 6.77
CA VAL A 106 -5.77 2.72 6.58
C VAL A 106 -6.66 3.41 7.62
N LYS A 107 -7.90 2.92 7.83
CA LYS A 107 -8.83 3.45 8.84
C LYS A 107 -8.27 3.40 10.27
N LYS A 108 -7.46 2.40 10.59
CA LYS A 108 -6.86 2.23 11.91
C LYS A 108 -5.58 3.04 12.12
N GLY A 109 -5.23 3.94 11.20
CA GLY A 109 -4.05 4.80 11.33
C GLY A 109 -2.75 4.11 10.92
N GLY A 110 -2.82 3.02 10.13
CA GLY A 110 -1.63 2.33 9.63
C GLY A 110 -0.68 3.23 8.84
N LEU A 111 -1.18 4.29 8.20
CA LEU A 111 -0.34 5.30 7.55
C LEU A 111 0.53 6.09 8.53
N LEU A 112 0.06 6.33 9.76
CA LEU A 112 0.85 7.00 10.81
C LEU A 112 2.01 6.11 11.29
N VAL A 113 1.79 4.79 11.30
CA VAL A 113 2.84 3.81 11.59
C VAL A 113 3.93 3.87 10.51
N ILE A 114 3.53 3.95 9.23
CA ILE A 114 4.45 4.15 8.09
C ILE A 114 5.26 5.44 8.25
N GLU A 115 4.62 6.52 8.70
CA GLU A 115 5.29 7.78 8.99
C GLU A 115 6.28 7.72 10.17
N ALA A 116 6.09 6.82 11.13
CA ALA A 116 6.97 6.67 12.28
C ALA A 116 8.23 5.84 11.96
N PHE A 117 8.12 4.85 11.06
CA PHE A 117 9.23 3.96 10.67
C PHE A 117 9.60 4.11 9.20
N LEU A 118 9.74 5.35 8.75
CA LEU A 118 10.02 5.74 7.36
C LEU A 118 11.12 4.91 6.68
N GLU A 119 12.18 4.57 7.40
CA GLU A 119 13.33 3.82 6.86
C GLU A 119 13.03 2.31 6.66
N PHE A 120 12.08 1.73 7.40
CA PHE A 120 11.77 0.30 7.40
C PHE A 120 10.54 -0.06 6.55
N LEU A 121 9.58 0.86 6.43
CA LEU A 121 8.25 0.55 5.88
C LEU A 121 8.13 0.79 4.37
N PHE A 122 9.25 0.75 3.64
CA PHE A 122 9.27 0.90 2.18
C PHE A 122 8.43 -0.18 1.47
N LYS A 123 8.33 -1.39 2.06
CA LYS A 123 7.52 -2.50 1.52
C LYS A 123 6.03 -2.21 1.63
N LEU A 124 5.56 -1.72 2.78
CA LEU A 124 4.16 -1.37 3.02
C LEU A 124 3.61 -0.30 2.07
N ILE A 125 4.44 0.68 1.65
CA ILE A 125 4.04 1.66 0.64
C ILE A 125 3.69 0.95 -0.69
N GLY A 126 4.42 -0.11 -1.03
CA GLY A 126 4.11 -0.99 -2.17
C GLY A 126 2.80 -1.76 -1.98
N SER A 127 2.58 -2.32 -0.80
CA SER A 127 1.33 -3.06 -0.48
C SER A 127 0.10 -2.14 -0.55
N ILE A 128 0.18 -0.92 0.00
CA ILE A 128 -0.88 0.10 -0.12
C ILE A 128 -1.17 0.39 -1.59
N SER A 129 -0.11 0.57 -2.39
CA SER A 129 -0.28 0.77 -3.83
C SER A 129 -1.01 -0.41 -4.47
N GLY A 130 -0.67 -1.64 -4.13
CA GLY A 130 -1.34 -2.86 -4.61
C GLY A 130 -2.85 -2.83 -4.37
N SER A 131 -3.26 -2.49 -3.16
CA SER A 131 -4.66 -2.62 -2.73
C SER A 131 -5.54 -1.43 -3.11
N VAL A 132 -4.93 -0.27 -3.32
CA VAL A 132 -5.63 0.95 -3.74
C VAL A 132 -5.78 1.01 -5.26
N ARG A 133 -4.79 0.50 -6.00
CA ARG A 133 -4.81 0.52 -7.47
C ARG A 133 -6.02 -0.23 -8.01
N SER A 134 -6.66 0.35 -9.03
CA SER A 134 -7.81 -0.23 -9.74
C SER A 134 -9.06 -0.54 -8.87
N HIS A 135 -9.10 -0.09 -7.62
CA HIS A 135 -10.22 -0.29 -6.69
C HIS A 135 -10.73 1.05 -6.17
N ILE A 136 -11.77 1.59 -6.81
CA ILE A 136 -12.31 2.94 -6.50
C ILE A 136 -12.69 3.07 -5.02
N GLU A 137 -13.39 2.09 -4.45
CA GLU A 137 -13.78 2.14 -3.03
C GLU A 137 -12.57 2.22 -2.10
N SER A 138 -11.52 1.45 -2.39
CA SER A 138 -10.26 1.49 -1.63
C SER A 138 -9.53 2.82 -1.80
N PHE A 139 -9.58 3.40 -3.00
CA PHE A 139 -9.04 4.72 -3.27
C PHE A 139 -9.78 5.83 -2.52
N GLU A 140 -11.12 5.83 -2.54
CA GLU A 140 -11.92 6.80 -1.81
C GLU A 140 -11.63 6.72 -0.30
N MET A 141 -11.51 5.50 0.24
CA MET A 141 -11.10 5.29 1.63
C MET A 141 -9.68 5.78 1.91
N PHE A 142 -8.74 5.54 1.00
CA PHE A 142 -7.38 6.05 1.10
C PHE A 142 -7.36 7.59 1.15
N CYS A 143 -8.09 8.26 0.27
CA CYS A 143 -8.22 9.72 0.26
C CYS A 143 -8.92 10.25 1.52
N ALA A 144 -10.03 9.62 1.94
CA ALA A 144 -10.78 10.03 3.14
C ALA A 144 -9.94 9.96 4.43
N ASN A 145 -8.87 9.17 4.44
CA ASN A 145 -7.96 9.03 5.57
C ASN A 145 -6.62 9.79 5.36
N ASN A 146 -6.60 10.83 4.52
CA ASN A 146 -5.44 11.67 4.24
C ASN A 146 -4.24 10.89 3.67
N GLY A 147 -4.51 9.85 2.87
CA GLY A 147 -3.51 9.03 2.21
C GLY A 147 -2.52 9.83 1.35
N PRO A 148 -3.00 10.70 0.43
CA PRO A 148 -2.13 11.52 -0.40
C PRO A 148 -1.21 12.45 0.42
N GLU A 149 -1.74 13.05 1.49
CA GLU A 149 -0.99 13.92 2.39
C GLU A 149 0.05 13.15 3.19
N ALA A 150 -0.28 11.94 3.64
CA ALA A 150 0.65 11.05 4.33
C ALA A 150 1.83 10.66 3.44
N LEU A 151 1.57 10.25 2.19
CA LEU A 151 2.63 9.99 1.20
C LEU A 151 3.48 11.24 0.94
N SER A 152 2.86 12.42 0.86
CA SER A 152 3.59 13.68 0.65
C SER A 152 4.46 14.05 1.87
N ARG A 153 4.00 13.77 3.09
CA ARG A 153 4.82 13.92 4.31
C ARG A 153 6.01 12.95 4.30
N ILE A 154 5.82 11.72 3.85
CA ILE A 154 6.90 10.73 3.69
C ILE A 154 7.96 11.26 2.71
N VAL A 155 7.54 11.76 1.55
CA VAL A 155 8.43 12.37 0.56
C VAL A 155 9.27 13.50 1.18
N ARG A 156 8.63 14.40 1.94
CA ARG A 156 9.27 15.56 2.58
C ARG A 156 10.21 15.21 3.73
N ARG A 157 9.97 14.09 4.43
CA ARG A 157 10.76 13.64 5.59
C ARG A 157 11.83 12.62 5.25
N ALA A 158 11.81 12.08 4.04
CA ALA A 158 12.79 11.10 3.58
C ALA A 158 14.21 11.69 3.62
N LYS A 159 15.15 10.94 4.21
CA LYS A 159 16.58 11.31 4.23
C LYS A 159 17.33 10.94 2.95
N GLY A 160 16.75 10.07 2.12
CA GLY A 160 17.39 9.57 0.90
C GLY A 160 16.41 9.42 -0.26
N GLY A 161 16.93 9.52 -1.48
CA GLY A 161 16.13 9.53 -2.71
C GLY A 161 15.28 8.29 -2.87
N LYS A 162 15.78 7.10 -2.54
CA LYS A 162 15.05 5.82 -2.71
C LYS A 162 13.65 5.84 -2.07
N LEU A 163 13.53 6.35 -0.83
CA LEU A 163 12.23 6.43 -0.15
C LEU A 163 11.35 7.54 -0.73
N ALA A 164 11.93 8.73 -0.93
CA ALA A 164 11.22 9.88 -1.48
C ALA A 164 10.64 9.56 -2.87
N GLY A 165 11.47 9.02 -3.75
CA GLY A 165 11.08 8.60 -5.09
C GLY A 165 10.00 7.52 -5.05
N LYS A 166 10.15 6.48 -4.22
CA LYS A 166 9.13 5.41 -4.14
C LYS A 166 7.78 5.94 -3.67
N ALA A 167 7.75 6.76 -2.62
CA ALA A 167 6.51 7.35 -2.12
C ALA A 167 5.83 8.25 -3.16
N ALA A 168 6.59 9.10 -3.84
CA ALA A 168 6.09 9.95 -4.93
C ALA A 168 5.56 9.11 -6.11
N ARG A 169 6.29 8.06 -6.49
CA ARG A 169 5.90 7.14 -7.56
C ARG A 169 4.65 6.34 -7.23
N VAL A 170 4.46 5.92 -5.99
CA VAL A 170 3.29 5.14 -5.59
C VAL A 170 2.00 5.95 -5.75
N LEU A 171 2.00 7.22 -5.35
CA LEU A 171 0.83 8.08 -5.55
C LEU A 171 0.49 8.24 -7.04
N THR A 172 1.52 8.39 -7.87
CA THR A 172 1.38 8.47 -9.33
C THR A 172 0.89 7.14 -9.93
N SER A 173 1.37 6.01 -9.41
CA SER A 173 0.94 4.68 -9.85
C SER A 173 -0.51 4.39 -9.51
N ILE A 174 -1.00 4.88 -8.37
CA ILE A 174 -2.43 4.84 -8.02
C ILE A 174 -3.24 5.65 -9.03
N ALA A 175 -2.82 6.89 -9.32
CA ALA A 175 -3.51 7.76 -10.25
C ALA A 175 -3.57 7.21 -11.69
N TYR A 176 -2.49 6.58 -12.15
CA TYR A 176 -2.45 5.87 -13.44
C TYR A 176 -3.58 4.84 -13.59
N THR A 177 -3.88 4.08 -12.53
CA THR A 177 -4.94 3.06 -12.59
C THR A 177 -6.36 3.62 -12.52
N LEU A 178 -6.48 4.94 -12.35
CA LEU A 178 -7.74 5.66 -12.27
C LEU A 178 -7.93 6.61 -13.46
N GLU A 179 -7.18 6.45 -14.54
CA GLU A 179 -7.22 7.32 -15.73
C GLU A 179 -8.64 7.50 -16.31
N ASP A 180 -9.46 6.44 -16.26
CA ASP A 180 -10.84 6.44 -16.70
C ASP A 180 -11.79 7.25 -15.79
N SER A 181 -11.27 7.76 -14.66
CA SER A 181 -12.03 8.53 -13.69
C SER A 181 -11.37 9.88 -13.35
N PRO A 182 -11.58 10.90 -14.21
CA PRO A 182 -10.97 12.23 -14.03
C PRO A 182 -11.25 12.89 -12.67
N SER A 183 -12.43 12.65 -12.09
CA SER A 183 -12.79 13.20 -10.76
C SER A 183 -11.90 12.65 -9.65
N HIS A 184 -11.54 11.35 -9.71
CA HIS A 184 -10.69 10.71 -8.72
C HIS A 184 -9.23 11.10 -8.90
N VAL A 185 -8.75 11.12 -10.15
CA VAL A 185 -7.40 11.60 -10.47
C VAL A 185 -7.17 13.01 -9.93
N LYS A 186 -8.15 13.90 -10.07
CA LYS A 186 -8.06 15.28 -9.59
C LYS A 186 -7.80 15.38 -8.08
N LEU A 187 -8.25 14.42 -7.28
CA LEU A 187 -8.01 14.40 -5.83
C LEU A 187 -6.54 14.25 -5.46
N VAL A 188 -5.71 13.68 -6.34
CA VAL A 188 -4.30 13.41 -6.07
C VAL A 188 -3.33 14.21 -6.94
N THR A 189 -3.82 14.88 -7.99
CA THR A 189 -2.98 15.66 -8.92
C THR A 189 -2.11 16.70 -8.22
N SER A 190 -2.64 17.47 -7.26
CA SER A 190 -1.84 18.49 -6.55
C SER A 190 -0.66 17.85 -5.81
N SER A 191 -0.93 16.79 -5.05
CA SER A 191 0.09 16.05 -4.31
C SER A 191 1.12 15.40 -5.24
N ILE A 192 0.71 14.89 -6.41
CA ILE A 192 1.64 14.36 -7.41
C ILE A 192 2.58 15.46 -7.92
N LEU A 193 2.06 16.62 -8.28
CA LEU A 193 2.86 17.74 -8.78
C LEU A 193 3.83 18.27 -7.72
N GLU A 194 3.37 18.41 -6.47
CA GLU A 194 4.21 18.84 -5.35
C GLU A 194 5.32 17.84 -5.04
N ASN A 195 4.99 16.54 -5.04
CA ASN A 195 5.97 15.49 -4.80
C ASN A 195 6.98 15.39 -5.96
N PHE A 196 6.52 15.51 -7.20
CA PHE A 196 7.38 15.56 -8.38
C PHE A 196 8.39 16.70 -8.27
N LEU A 197 7.90 17.92 -8.00
CA LEU A 197 8.74 19.10 -7.85
C LEU A 197 9.75 18.93 -6.70
N TYR A 198 9.30 18.42 -5.55
CA TYR A 198 10.18 18.21 -4.40
C TYR A 198 11.30 17.20 -4.70
N VAL A 199 10.97 16.05 -5.30
CA VAL A 199 11.97 15.05 -5.70
C VAL A 199 12.92 15.62 -6.75
N LEU A 200 12.41 16.41 -7.70
CA LEU A 200 13.20 17.07 -8.73
C LEU A 200 14.19 18.11 -8.16
N GLN A 201 13.84 18.74 -7.04
CA GLN A 201 14.69 19.74 -6.37
C GLN A 201 15.75 19.11 -5.45
N HIS A 202 15.42 18.01 -4.76
CA HIS A 202 16.22 17.50 -3.65
C HIS A 202 16.90 16.16 -3.90
N PHE A 203 16.35 15.31 -4.77
CA PHE A 203 16.79 13.92 -4.95
C PHE A 203 17.02 13.55 -6.41
N SER A 204 17.39 14.55 -7.20
CA SER A 204 17.30 14.46 -8.64
C SER A 204 18.30 13.51 -9.30
N SER A 205 19.46 13.31 -8.66
CA SER A 205 20.47 12.32 -9.04
C SER A 205 20.07 10.88 -8.69
N ASP A 206 19.26 10.72 -7.64
CA ASP A 206 18.99 9.43 -7.00
C ASP A 206 17.67 8.83 -7.48
N CYS A 207 16.79 9.64 -8.07
CA CYS A 207 15.42 9.30 -8.42
C CYS A 207 15.12 9.44 -9.92
N CYS A 208 16.11 9.30 -10.81
CA CYS A 208 15.89 9.49 -12.24
C CYS A 208 14.73 8.63 -12.79
N ALA A 209 14.67 7.34 -12.43
CA ALA A 209 13.61 6.45 -12.91
C ALA A 209 12.21 6.85 -12.42
N GLU A 210 12.10 7.27 -11.16
CA GLU A 210 10.86 7.77 -10.58
C GLU A 210 10.45 9.10 -11.22
N LEU A 211 11.41 10.00 -11.46
CA LEU A 211 11.16 11.29 -12.12
C LEU A 211 10.73 11.11 -13.58
N GLU A 212 11.29 10.15 -14.32
CA GLU A 212 10.82 9.78 -15.66
C GLU A 212 9.38 9.31 -15.61
N TYR A 213 9.08 8.35 -14.73
CA TYR A 213 7.74 7.79 -14.59
C TYR A 213 6.68 8.85 -14.24
N ILE A 214 7.00 9.73 -13.30
CA ILE A 214 6.10 10.81 -12.88
C ILE A 214 6.01 11.89 -13.96
N GLY A 215 7.12 12.21 -14.61
CA GLY A 215 7.16 13.17 -15.72
C GLY A 215 6.31 12.71 -16.91
N GLU A 216 6.38 11.43 -17.28
CA GLU A 216 5.52 10.81 -18.29
C GLU A 216 4.04 10.98 -17.92
N TYR A 217 3.68 10.70 -16.68
CA TYR A 217 2.31 10.86 -16.20
C TYR A 217 1.82 12.30 -16.33
N VAL A 218 2.63 13.27 -15.88
CA VAL A 218 2.26 14.69 -15.96
C VAL A 218 2.17 15.15 -17.42
N ARG A 219 3.06 14.66 -18.30
CA ARG A 219 3.04 14.96 -19.73
C ARG A 219 1.76 14.45 -20.40
N ASP A 220 1.35 13.22 -20.10
CA ASP A 220 0.30 12.54 -20.86
C ASP A 220 -1.10 12.74 -20.27
N PHE A 221 -1.24 12.75 -18.94
CA PHE A 221 -2.55 12.62 -18.29
C PHE A 221 -2.99 13.87 -17.52
N VAL A 222 -2.06 14.69 -17.01
CA VAL A 222 -2.43 15.90 -16.25
C VAL A 222 -2.76 17.05 -17.20
N LYS A 223 -3.97 17.62 -17.15
CA LYS A 223 -4.30 18.76 -18.01
C LYS A 223 -3.54 20.01 -17.59
N ALA A 224 -3.22 20.88 -18.55
CA ALA A 224 -2.52 22.13 -18.30
C ALA A 224 -3.24 23.04 -17.29
N GLU A 225 -4.58 23.07 -17.35
CA GLU A 225 -5.46 23.82 -16.45
C GLU A 225 -5.42 23.35 -14.98
N ASP A 226 -5.03 22.10 -14.74
CA ASP A 226 -4.94 21.52 -13.39
C ASP A 226 -3.54 21.70 -12.77
N ILE A 227 -2.60 22.35 -13.48
CA ILE A 227 -1.24 22.59 -13.00
C ILE A 227 -1.13 24.04 -12.49
N PRO A 228 -0.88 24.28 -11.20
CA PRO A 228 -0.68 25.62 -10.68
C PRO A 228 0.50 26.34 -11.37
N ALA A 229 0.31 27.60 -11.73
CA ALA A 229 1.31 28.39 -12.45
C ALA A 229 2.66 28.49 -11.70
N ASP A 230 2.62 28.58 -10.37
CA ASP A 230 3.82 28.59 -9.53
C ASP A 230 4.57 27.27 -9.59
N ASN A 231 3.87 26.14 -9.55
CA ASN A 231 4.47 24.82 -9.72
C ASN A 231 5.07 24.68 -11.13
N ALA A 232 4.36 25.12 -12.16
CA ALA A 232 4.87 25.09 -13.54
C ALA A 232 6.17 25.90 -13.68
N LYS A 233 6.25 27.11 -13.11
CA LYS A 233 7.47 27.93 -13.07
C LYS A 233 8.63 27.21 -12.42
N LEU A 234 8.41 26.61 -11.26
CA LEU A 234 9.46 25.93 -10.50
C LEU A 234 9.95 24.67 -11.22
N ILE A 235 9.03 23.88 -11.80
CA ILE A 235 9.38 22.69 -12.59
C ILE A 235 10.19 23.09 -13.83
N ILE A 236 9.76 24.12 -14.58
CA ILE A 236 10.51 24.63 -15.74
C ILE A 236 11.93 25.02 -15.33
N SER A 237 12.07 25.79 -14.25
CA SER A 237 13.40 26.22 -13.77
C SER A 237 14.30 25.04 -13.43
N CYS A 238 13.76 24.00 -12.79
CA CYS A 238 14.50 22.78 -12.49
C CYS A 238 14.95 22.04 -13.77
N LEU A 239 14.07 21.88 -14.76
CA LEU A 239 14.38 21.20 -16.02
C LEU A 239 15.39 21.99 -16.87
N GLU A 240 15.25 23.31 -16.97
CA GLU A 240 16.16 24.17 -17.74
C GLU A 240 17.53 24.31 -17.10
N SER A 241 17.64 24.14 -15.77
CA SER A 241 18.93 24.17 -15.09
C SER A 241 19.91 23.08 -15.57
N GLY A 242 19.41 22.05 -16.28
CA GLY A 242 20.20 20.94 -16.78
C GLY A 242 20.73 20.01 -15.69
N LYS A 243 20.37 20.23 -14.43
CA LYS A 243 20.71 19.36 -13.29
C LYS A 243 20.08 17.97 -13.40
N VAL A 244 19.01 17.85 -14.19
CA VAL A 244 18.29 16.61 -14.44
C VAL A 244 18.00 16.54 -15.93
N ARG A 245 18.32 15.40 -16.54
CA ARG A 245 17.92 15.12 -17.91
C ARG A 245 16.91 13.99 -17.88
N LEU A 246 15.67 14.35 -18.17
CA LEU A 246 14.58 13.39 -18.36
C LEU A 246 14.34 13.23 -19.85
N SER A 247 14.07 12.01 -20.30
CA SER A 247 13.69 11.67 -21.67
C SER A 247 12.43 12.43 -22.10
N VAL A 248 11.52 12.67 -21.16
CA VAL A 248 10.29 13.46 -21.34
C VAL A 248 10.45 14.95 -21.10
N GLY A 249 11.68 15.42 -20.80
CA GLY A 249 11.95 16.78 -20.34
C GLY A 249 11.53 17.85 -21.34
N ASP A 250 11.84 17.67 -22.63
CA ASP A 250 11.54 18.68 -23.67
C ASP A 250 10.03 18.81 -23.92
N ASP A 251 9.31 17.69 -23.98
CA ASP A 251 7.86 17.69 -24.15
C ASP A 251 7.14 18.27 -22.93
N LEU A 252 7.63 17.93 -21.73
CA LEU A 252 7.11 18.47 -20.48
C LEU A 252 7.37 19.98 -20.40
N LEU A 253 8.56 20.46 -20.77
CA LEU A 253 8.88 21.89 -20.87
C LEU A 253 7.94 22.60 -21.85
N LYS A 254 7.69 22.02 -23.03
CA LYS A 254 6.78 22.58 -24.02
C LYS A 254 5.37 22.72 -23.46
N LYS A 255 4.85 21.70 -22.77
CA LYS A 255 3.54 21.72 -22.12
C LYS A 255 3.46 22.80 -21.04
N LEU A 256 4.44 22.86 -20.15
CA LEU A 256 4.44 23.80 -19.02
C LEU A 256 4.60 25.26 -19.47
N LYS A 257 5.33 25.52 -20.55
CA LYS A 257 5.51 26.87 -21.11
C LYS A 257 4.22 27.46 -21.71
N VAL A 258 3.25 26.63 -22.08
CA VAL A 258 1.93 27.12 -22.54
C VAL A 258 1.20 27.79 -21.37
N ILE A 259 1.28 27.21 -20.17
CA ILE A 259 0.62 27.71 -18.95
C ILE A 259 1.14 29.09 -18.54
N GLN A 260 2.42 29.39 -18.79
CA GLN A 260 3.00 30.71 -18.45
C GLN A 260 2.57 31.85 -19.39
N ARG A 261 1.95 31.53 -20.52
CA ARG A 261 1.53 32.52 -21.52
C ARG A 261 0.07 32.93 -21.38
N GLU A 262 -0.68 32.22 -20.54
CA GLU A 262 -2.07 32.50 -20.15
C GLU A 262 -2.10 33.34 -18.86
#